data_AF-A0A813GSL6-F1
#
_entry.id   AF-A0A813GSL6-F1
#
_cell.length_a   1.000
_cell.length_b   1.000
_cell.length_c   1.000
_cell.angle_alpha   90.00
_cell.angle_beta   90.00
_cell.angle_gamma   90.00
#
_symmetry.space_group_name_H-M   'P 1'
#
loop_
_entity.id
_entity.type
_entity.pdbx_description
1 polymer ?
#
loop_
_entity_poly.entity_id
_entity_poly.type
_entity_poly.pdbx_seq_one_letter_code
_entity_poly.pdbx_strand_id
1 'polypeptide(L)'
;MRSASTTSHGADLSSTTSVPVLAQIEGTAPRTAATHDISHLCDQPKFLAPSVPATLIEEEDHVFETSFMAKDATSVYSDADGLWHTKVFPSDCPSSRTDAVMLDTWITKALDRYQKKALPEASSSRADFGKTVEDLVPILSVSLHEIVRQVMHHCSERGLALQKIWKTYVELFDRVLHQMQDSLRQQKLKTAEVQSFLGEASSEFKELKRSHPVQMHNVISDLEVTFTESQKGFEDDLKQAEEENGLLKQMLRTHHRELEMWYPNFQLYQDSYIKNLIPQRVKGRAPRRAPTTRLEDRLVAIAEDFKRLLTVLAPDKRKTMGQDLAGLLDAREQDRAKEKVSLEAQQENLDLVEKLQAEVREQEEHIKLLKTEIAKIEAKKAFGGDDDHSERDMDEVSVDLNADDLNEVGGGSLLQAAAGLLKKKTADTGQVSKGQSFLAAEFNPSRMKLSIGPKDDDESASSDGGSSLSN
;
A
#
# COMPACT_ATOMS: atom_id res chain seq x y z
N MET A 1 -27.44 11.79 33.75
CA MET A 1 -28.65 12.60 33.48
C MET A 1 -29.57 11.82 32.58
N ARG A 2 -30.84 11.67 33.01
CA ARG A 2 -32.00 11.06 32.33
C ARG A 2 -32.00 9.53 32.10
N SER A 3 -32.56 8.90 33.12
CA SER A 3 -33.37 7.69 33.17
C SER A 3 -34.49 7.64 32.13
N ALA A 4 -34.87 6.45 31.66
CA ALA A 4 -36.27 5.96 31.67
C ALA A 4 -36.36 4.51 31.13
N SER A 5 -36.81 3.64 32.03
CA SER A 5 -37.43 2.32 31.83
C SER A 5 -38.90 2.43 31.41
N THR A 6 -39.43 1.47 30.64
CA THR A 6 -40.86 1.05 30.58
C THR A 6 -41.03 -0.15 29.61
N THR A 7 -41.36 -1.36 30.11
CA THR A 7 -42.70 -2.04 30.09
C THR A 7 -43.27 -2.34 28.70
N SER A 8 -43.28 -3.61 28.28
CA SER A 8 -44.43 -4.54 28.33
C SER A 8 -45.63 -4.14 27.45
N HIS A 9 -45.94 -4.95 26.44
CA HIS A 9 -47.23 -5.64 26.31
C HIS A 9 -47.23 -6.54 25.07
N GLY A 10 -47.45 -7.83 25.31
CA GLY A 10 -47.95 -8.74 24.29
C GLY A 10 -49.39 -8.38 23.95
N ALA A 11 -49.71 -8.47 22.67
CA ALA A 11 -51.07 -8.43 22.16
C ALA A 11 -51.19 -9.56 21.13
N ASP A 12 -51.56 -10.74 21.62
CA ASP A 12 -52.25 -11.76 20.83
C ASP A 12 -53.57 -11.16 20.35
N LEU A 13 -53.67 -10.90 19.04
CA LEU A 13 -54.94 -10.62 18.39
C LEU A 13 -55.36 -11.86 17.60
N SER A 14 -55.91 -12.81 18.35
CA SER A 14 -56.79 -13.86 17.84
C SER A 14 -58.10 -13.22 17.37
N SER A 15 -58.17 -12.83 16.11
CA SER A 15 -59.37 -12.36 15.42
C SER A 15 -60.23 -13.56 14.98
N THR A 16 -60.91 -14.18 15.94
CA THR A 16 -62.06 -15.06 15.67
C THR A 16 -63.29 -14.19 15.39
N THR A 17 -63.33 -13.56 14.22
CA THR A 17 -64.53 -12.92 13.70
C THR A 17 -65.39 -14.00 13.06
N SER A 18 -66.24 -14.65 13.86
CA SER A 18 -67.25 -15.58 13.38
C SER A 18 -68.21 -14.83 12.44
N VAL A 19 -68.14 -15.12 11.14
CA VAL A 19 -69.06 -14.60 10.13
C VAL A 19 -70.42 -15.30 10.31
N PRO A 20 -71.51 -14.63 10.76
CA PRO A 20 -72.80 -15.27 11.01
C PRO A 20 -73.64 -15.48 9.75
N VAL A 21 -73.07 -15.27 8.55
CA VAL A 21 -73.84 -15.17 7.30
C VAL A 21 -73.99 -16.51 6.57
N LEU A 22 -73.22 -17.55 6.93
CA LEU A 22 -73.31 -18.86 6.28
C LEU A 22 -74.37 -19.80 6.87
N ALA A 23 -74.96 -19.49 8.02
CA ALA A 23 -75.99 -20.34 8.65
C ALA A 23 -77.41 -20.11 8.10
N GLN A 24 -77.63 -19.15 7.18
CA GLN A 24 -78.95 -18.85 6.63
C GLN A 24 -79.17 -19.30 5.17
N ILE A 25 -78.22 -20.00 4.56
CA ILE A 25 -78.34 -20.46 3.15
C ILE A 25 -78.78 -21.94 3.04
N GLU A 26 -78.84 -22.69 4.14
CA GLU A 26 -79.18 -24.13 4.11
C GLU A 26 -80.69 -24.46 4.01
N GLY A 27 -81.58 -23.46 3.85
CA GLY A 27 -83.02 -23.66 4.06
C GLY A 27 -83.98 -23.37 2.89
N THR A 28 -83.53 -22.85 1.75
CA THR A 28 -84.45 -22.27 0.75
C THR A 28 -84.31 -22.81 -0.68
N ALA A 29 -83.76 -24.02 -0.86
CA ALA A 29 -83.91 -24.73 -2.13
C ALA A 29 -85.25 -25.50 -2.13
N PRO A 30 -86.27 -25.09 -2.91
CA PRO A 30 -87.54 -25.81 -2.98
C PRO A 30 -87.30 -27.22 -3.54
N ARG A 31 -87.69 -28.24 -2.76
CA ARG A 31 -87.59 -29.69 -3.09
C ARG A 31 -88.39 -30.14 -4.33
N THR A 32 -88.98 -29.22 -5.07
CA THR A 32 -89.77 -29.48 -6.27
C THR A 32 -89.19 -28.87 -7.54
N ALA A 33 -88.02 -28.21 -7.46
CA ALA A 33 -87.29 -27.85 -8.67
C ALA A 33 -86.85 -29.15 -9.35
N ALA A 34 -87.40 -29.41 -10.53
CA ALA A 34 -86.96 -30.45 -11.43
C ALA A 34 -85.43 -30.45 -11.43
N THR A 35 -84.84 -31.62 -11.21
CA THR A 35 -83.40 -31.87 -11.32
C THR A 35 -82.96 -31.46 -12.72
N HIS A 36 -82.69 -30.16 -12.90
CA HIS A 36 -81.99 -29.64 -14.05
C HIS A 36 -80.66 -30.34 -14.00
N ASP A 37 -80.52 -31.31 -14.89
CA ASP A 37 -79.40 -32.19 -15.03
C ASP A 37 -78.10 -31.37 -15.04
N ILE A 38 -77.41 -31.23 -13.92
CA ILE A 38 -76.22 -30.35 -13.79
C ILE A 38 -75.03 -30.91 -14.60
N SER A 39 -75.21 -32.04 -15.31
CA SER A 39 -74.27 -32.60 -16.27
C SER A 39 -73.80 -31.55 -17.29
N HIS A 40 -74.70 -30.74 -17.86
CA HIS A 40 -74.35 -29.73 -18.86
C HIS A 40 -73.53 -28.55 -18.31
N LEU A 41 -73.53 -28.33 -16.99
CA LEU A 41 -72.66 -27.35 -16.33
C LEU A 41 -71.30 -27.95 -15.93
N CYS A 42 -71.16 -29.29 -15.91
CA CYS A 42 -69.86 -29.96 -15.83
C CYS A 42 -69.22 -30.15 -17.20
N ASP A 43 -70.02 -30.15 -18.27
CA ASP A 43 -69.58 -30.25 -19.66
C ASP A 43 -69.34 -28.88 -20.33
N GLN A 44 -69.69 -27.77 -19.69
CA GLN A 44 -69.00 -26.52 -20.02
C GLN A 44 -67.54 -26.78 -19.71
N PRO A 45 -66.61 -26.69 -20.68
CA PRO A 45 -65.19 -26.95 -20.46
C PRO A 45 -64.75 -26.05 -19.31
N LYS A 46 -64.73 -26.62 -18.10
CA LYS A 46 -64.53 -25.88 -16.87
C LYS A 46 -63.11 -25.39 -16.90
N PHE A 47 -62.99 -24.13 -17.29
CA PHE A 47 -62.00 -23.18 -16.84
C PHE A 47 -60.55 -23.60 -17.11
N LEU A 48 -60.11 -23.16 -18.30
CA LEU A 48 -58.73 -22.79 -18.60
C LEU A 48 -57.77 -23.97 -18.50
N ALA A 49 -57.75 -24.84 -19.52
CA ALA A 49 -56.52 -25.57 -19.83
C ALA A 49 -55.37 -24.55 -19.73
N PRO A 50 -54.39 -24.76 -18.82
CA PRO A 50 -53.39 -23.75 -18.54
C PRO A 50 -52.73 -23.38 -19.87
N SER A 51 -52.72 -22.09 -20.18
CA SER A 51 -52.05 -21.60 -21.39
C SER A 51 -50.55 -21.81 -21.19
N VAL A 52 -50.05 -22.96 -21.64
CA VAL A 52 -48.63 -23.30 -21.58
C VAL A 52 -47.94 -22.47 -22.66
N PRO A 53 -46.88 -21.72 -22.34
CA PRO A 53 -46.15 -20.96 -23.34
C PRO A 53 -45.56 -21.91 -24.40
N ALA A 54 -45.29 -21.43 -25.60
CA ALA A 54 -44.62 -22.21 -26.63
C ALA A 54 -43.21 -22.65 -26.16
N THR A 55 -42.76 -23.80 -26.65
CA THR A 55 -41.39 -24.26 -26.41
C THR A 55 -40.37 -23.32 -27.05
N LEU A 56 -39.18 -23.25 -26.45
CA LEU A 56 -38.01 -22.54 -27.02
C LEU A 56 -36.97 -23.52 -27.57
N ILE A 57 -37.26 -24.82 -27.58
CA ILE A 57 -36.38 -25.84 -28.17
C ILE A 57 -36.52 -25.76 -29.69
N GLU A 58 -35.38 -25.64 -30.37
CA GLU A 58 -35.30 -25.59 -31.84
C GLU A 58 -35.86 -26.86 -32.48
N GLU A 59 -36.42 -26.74 -33.68
CA GLU A 59 -37.07 -27.85 -34.40
C GLU A 59 -36.11 -29.01 -34.70
N GLU A 60 -34.80 -28.71 -34.84
CA GLU A 60 -33.74 -29.70 -35.05
C GLU A 60 -33.61 -30.70 -33.88
N ASP A 61 -34.00 -30.27 -32.69
CA ASP A 61 -33.93 -31.06 -31.46
C ASP A 61 -35.29 -31.71 -31.11
N HIS A 62 -36.32 -31.54 -31.94
CA HIS A 62 -37.62 -32.17 -31.71
C HIS A 62 -37.53 -33.68 -31.97
N VAL A 63 -38.17 -34.46 -31.10
CA VAL A 63 -38.23 -35.92 -31.22
C VAL A 63 -39.59 -36.29 -31.78
N PHE A 64 -39.58 -36.92 -32.96
CA PHE A 64 -40.76 -37.45 -33.62
C PHE A 64 -40.82 -38.97 -33.49
N GLU A 65 -42.00 -39.50 -33.19
CA GLU A 65 -42.27 -40.93 -33.28
C GLU A 65 -43.01 -41.20 -34.59
N THR A 66 -42.48 -42.12 -35.38
CA THR A 66 -43.10 -42.55 -36.63
C THR A 66 -44.12 -43.66 -36.36
N SER A 67 -45.28 -43.57 -36.99
CA SER A 67 -46.35 -44.55 -36.86
C SER A 67 -47.15 -44.68 -38.15
N PHE A 68 -47.81 -45.82 -38.33
CA PHE A 68 -48.59 -46.09 -39.54
C PHE A 68 -49.90 -45.27 -39.60
N MET A 69 -50.39 -44.79 -38.45
CA MET A 69 -51.63 -44.02 -38.34
C MET A 69 -51.41 -42.80 -37.46
N ALA A 70 -52.09 -41.69 -37.75
CA ALA A 70 -52.06 -40.50 -36.90
C ALA A 70 -52.51 -40.87 -35.47
N LYS A 71 -51.62 -40.67 -34.49
CA LYS A 71 -51.94 -40.88 -33.07
C LYS A 71 -52.75 -39.73 -32.51
N ASP A 72 -52.27 -38.51 -32.76
CA ASP A 72 -52.81 -37.26 -32.22
C ASP A 72 -52.98 -36.19 -33.31
N ALA A 73 -53.66 -35.09 -32.96
CA ALA A 73 -53.86 -33.94 -33.85
C ALA A 73 -52.56 -33.24 -34.29
N THR A 74 -51.45 -33.52 -33.61
CA THR A 74 -50.10 -33.01 -33.91
C THR A 74 -49.33 -33.90 -34.89
N SER A 75 -49.94 -34.98 -35.37
CA SER A 75 -49.29 -35.90 -36.32
C SER A 75 -49.26 -35.30 -37.71
N VAL A 76 -48.06 -35.22 -38.30
CA VAL A 76 -47.85 -34.73 -39.67
C VAL A 76 -47.46 -35.91 -40.55
N TYR A 77 -48.17 -36.11 -41.65
CA TYR A 77 -47.83 -37.16 -42.62
C TYR A 77 -46.62 -36.73 -43.45
N SER A 78 -45.65 -37.63 -43.58
CA SER A 78 -44.45 -37.42 -44.40
C SER A 78 -44.52 -38.30 -45.65
N ASP A 79 -44.52 -37.67 -46.82
CA ASP A 79 -44.54 -38.38 -48.10
C ASP A 79 -43.23 -39.14 -48.37
N ALA A 80 -42.13 -38.76 -47.71
CA ALA A 80 -40.80 -39.31 -47.98
C ALA A 80 -40.65 -40.77 -47.53
N ASP A 81 -41.26 -41.12 -46.41
CA ASP A 81 -41.22 -42.46 -45.79
C ASP A 81 -42.60 -43.12 -45.70
N GLY A 82 -43.67 -42.37 -46.00
CA GLY A 82 -45.04 -42.88 -46.00
C GLY A 82 -45.59 -43.15 -44.59
N LEU A 83 -45.04 -42.48 -43.58
CA LEU A 83 -45.44 -42.64 -42.17
C LEU A 83 -45.91 -41.31 -41.56
N TRP A 84 -46.76 -41.42 -40.55
CA TRP A 84 -47.18 -40.29 -39.72
C TRP A 84 -46.12 -40.03 -38.64
N HIS A 85 -45.62 -38.80 -38.60
CA HIS A 85 -44.69 -38.33 -37.58
C HIS A 85 -45.46 -37.56 -36.51
N THR A 86 -45.50 -38.10 -35.29
CA THR A 86 -46.11 -37.42 -34.15
C THR A 86 -44.98 -36.80 -33.31
N LYS A 87 -45.07 -35.49 -33.04
CA LYS A 87 -44.10 -34.78 -32.19
C LYS A 87 -44.25 -35.27 -30.75
N VAL A 88 -43.28 -36.04 -30.26
CA VAL A 88 -43.27 -36.57 -28.89
C VAL A 88 -42.60 -35.61 -27.92
N PHE A 89 -41.51 -34.96 -28.35
CA PHE A 89 -40.83 -33.94 -27.55
C PHE A 89 -40.46 -32.74 -28.41
N PRO A 90 -40.70 -31.51 -27.93
CA PRO A 90 -41.37 -31.15 -26.68
C PRO A 90 -42.89 -31.35 -26.73
N SER A 91 -43.47 -32.07 -25.77
CA SER A 91 -44.93 -32.31 -25.74
C SER A 91 -45.73 -31.01 -25.59
N ASP A 92 -46.93 -30.97 -26.18
CA ASP A 92 -47.90 -29.89 -25.97
C ASP A 92 -48.59 -30.01 -24.59
N CYS A 93 -48.53 -31.20 -23.98
CA CYS A 93 -49.00 -31.50 -22.63
C CYS A 93 -47.84 -32.05 -21.77
N PRO A 94 -46.86 -31.22 -21.36
CA PRO A 94 -45.58 -31.66 -20.79
C PRO A 94 -45.73 -32.08 -19.32
N SER A 95 -46.42 -33.18 -19.05
CA SER A 95 -46.69 -33.68 -17.68
C SER A 95 -46.23 -35.11 -17.45
N SER A 96 -45.75 -35.78 -18.50
CA SER A 96 -45.34 -37.16 -18.40
C SER A 96 -43.93 -37.26 -17.78
N ARG A 97 -43.69 -38.36 -17.05
CA ARG A 97 -42.32 -38.75 -16.67
C ARG A 97 -41.41 -38.85 -17.89
N THR A 98 -41.95 -39.28 -19.03
CA THR A 98 -41.22 -39.36 -20.29
C THR A 98 -40.73 -37.99 -20.76
N ASP A 99 -41.52 -36.93 -20.60
CA ASP A 99 -41.14 -35.56 -20.99
C ASP A 99 -39.96 -35.05 -20.17
N ALA A 100 -39.96 -35.34 -18.86
CA ALA A 100 -38.85 -34.99 -17.98
C ALA A 100 -37.55 -35.72 -18.35
N VAL A 101 -37.65 -37.02 -18.72
CA VAL A 101 -36.49 -37.81 -19.18
C VAL A 101 -35.98 -37.32 -20.54
N MET A 102 -36.87 -36.96 -21.46
CA MET A 102 -36.48 -36.42 -22.76
C MET A 102 -35.84 -35.03 -22.62
N LEU A 103 -36.35 -34.19 -21.70
CA LEU A 103 -35.71 -32.92 -21.36
C LEU A 103 -34.30 -33.12 -20.81
N ASP A 104 -34.11 -34.02 -19.83
CA ASP A 104 -32.79 -34.33 -19.28
C ASP A 104 -31.81 -34.82 -20.36
N THR A 105 -32.30 -35.70 -21.25
CA THR A 105 -31.52 -36.18 -22.40
C THR A 105 -31.15 -35.04 -23.34
N TRP A 106 -32.06 -34.11 -23.60
CA TRP A 106 -31.80 -32.92 -24.42
C TRP A 106 -30.77 -32.00 -23.77
N ILE A 107 -30.90 -31.70 -22.47
CA ILE A 107 -29.96 -30.87 -21.70
C ILE A 107 -28.56 -31.48 -21.80
N THR A 108 -28.44 -32.78 -21.54
CA THR A 108 -27.16 -33.51 -21.61
C THR A 108 -26.53 -33.38 -22.99
N LYS A 109 -27.30 -33.60 -24.06
CA LYS A 109 -26.82 -33.46 -25.45
C LYS A 109 -26.43 -32.01 -25.78
N ALA A 110 -27.20 -31.02 -25.34
CA ALA A 110 -26.92 -29.62 -25.58
C ALA A 110 -25.62 -29.19 -24.88
N LEU A 111 -25.42 -29.61 -23.64
CA LEU A 111 -24.18 -29.37 -22.89
C LEU A 111 -22.98 -30.09 -23.52
N ASP A 112 -23.14 -31.34 -23.98
CA ASP A 112 -22.09 -32.07 -24.69
C ASP A 112 -21.69 -31.39 -26.00
N ARG A 113 -22.67 -30.93 -26.79
CA ARG A 113 -22.41 -30.16 -28.03
C ARG A 113 -21.64 -28.88 -27.73
N TYR A 114 -22.06 -28.19 -26.68
CA TYR A 114 -21.40 -26.99 -26.20
C TYR A 114 -19.95 -27.28 -25.76
N GLN A 115 -19.72 -28.31 -24.95
CA GLN A 115 -18.39 -28.69 -24.48
C GLN A 115 -17.47 -29.07 -25.64
N LYS A 116 -17.96 -29.83 -26.62
CA LYS A 116 -17.22 -30.19 -27.85
C LYS A 116 -16.87 -28.98 -28.71
N LYS A 117 -17.73 -27.95 -28.72
CA LYS A 117 -17.49 -26.69 -29.44
C LYS A 117 -16.53 -25.77 -28.68
N ALA A 118 -16.58 -25.74 -27.34
CA ALA A 118 -15.81 -24.85 -26.49
C ALA A 118 -14.38 -25.37 -26.20
N LEU A 119 -14.18 -26.68 -26.05
CA LEU A 119 -12.89 -27.30 -25.71
C LEU A 119 -11.72 -27.01 -26.69
N PRO A 120 -11.91 -26.97 -28.02
CA PRO A 120 -10.80 -26.76 -28.96
C PRO A 120 -10.23 -25.33 -28.92
N GLU A 121 -11.02 -24.34 -28.49
CA GLU A 121 -10.66 -22.91 -28.56
C GLU A 121 -10.27 -22.32 -27.18
N ALA A 122 -10.76 -22.88 -26.07
CA ALA A 122 -10.67 -22.26 -24.75
C ALA A 122 -9.36 -22.50 -23.97
N SER A 123 -8.37 -23.20 -24.53
CA SER A 123 -7.19 -23.66 -23.77
C SER A 123 -6.15 -22.57 -23.43
N SER A 124 -6.35 -21.30 -23.80
CA SER A 124 -5.24 -20.32 -23.75
C SER A 124 -5.54 -18.94 -23.17
N SER A 125 -6.78 -18.46 -23.05
CA SER A 125 -7.02 -17.09 -22.56
C SER A 125 -8.13 -16.98 -21.51
N ARG A 126 -7.82 -16.26 -20.42
CA ARG A 126 -8.81 -15.83 -19.41
C ARG A 126 -9.94 -14.98 -20.02
N ALA A 127 -9.72 -14.38 -21.20
CA ALA A 127 -10.75 -13.67 -21.95
C ALA A 127 -11.86 -14.60 -22.47
N ASP A 128 -11.56 -15.90 -22.65
CA ASP A 128 -12.48 -16.85 -23.27
C ASP A 128 -13.54 -17.37 -22.28
N PHE A 129 -13.30 -17.24 -20.96
CA PHE A 129 -14.26 -17.65 -19.94
C PHE A 129 -15.56 -16.83 -20.00
N GLY A 130 -15.48 -15.53 -20.29
CA GLY A 130 -16.68 -14.68 -20.44
C GLY A 130 -17.58 -15.18 -21.57
N LYS A 131 -16.98 -15.44 -22.74
CA LYS A 131 -17.67 -15.99 -23.91
C LYS A 131 -18.24 -17.38 -23.65
N THR A 132 -17.49 -18.21 -22.91
CA THR A 132 -17.94 -19.53 -22.45
C THR A 132 -19.26 -19.38 -21.67
N VAL A 133 -19.31 -18.53 -20.66
CA VAL A 133 -20.53 -18.30 -19.87
C VAL A 133 -21.66 -17.72 -20.75
N GLU A 134 -21.37 -16.75 -21.61
CA GLU A 134 -22.37 -16.14 -22.51
C GLU A 134 -23.03 -17.17 -23.43
N ASP A 135 -22.28 -18.12 -23.97
CA ASP A 135 -22.79 -19.18 -24.83
C ASP A 135 -23.55 -20.27 -24.05
N LEU A 136 -23.25 -20.47 -22.76
CA LEU A 136 -23.92 -21.47 -21.90
C LEU A 136 -25.29 -20.99 -21.39
N VAL A 137 -25.41 -19.69 -21.10
CA VAL A 137 -26.64 -19.09 -20.55
C VAL A 137 -27.90 -19.37 -21.38
N PRO A 138 -27.88 -19.28 -22.73
CA PRO A 138 -29.03 -19.64 -23.55
C PRO A 138 -29.51 -21.08 -23.36
N ILE A 139 -28.60 -22.05 -23.27
CA ILE A 139 -28.93 -23.47 -23.09
C ILE A 139 -29.67 -23.66 -21.76
N LEU A 140 -29.14 -23.09 -20.68
CA LEU A 140 -29.75 -23.18 -19.35
C LEU A 140 -31.09 -22.43 -19.29
N SER A 141 -31.22 -21.30 -19.99
CA SER A 141 -32.46 -20.52 -20.07
C SER A 141 -33.58 -21.30 -20.76
N VAL A 142 -33.28 -21.94 -21.90
CA VAL A 142 -34.23 -22.81 -22.61
C VAL A 142 -34.61 -24.02 -21.75
N SER A 143 -33.63 -24.64 -21.08
CA SER A 143 -33.86 -25.76 -20.15
C SER A 143 -34.86 -25.39 -19.06
N LEU A 144 -34.64 -24.24 -18.41
CA LEU A 144 -35.50 -23.77 -17.33
C LEU A 144 -36.88 -23.35 -17.85
N HIS A 145 -36.96 -22.75 -19.03
CA HIS A 145 -38.25 -22.43 -19.66
C HIS A 145 -39.09 -23.70 -19.86
N GLU A 146 -38.48 -24.80 -20.28
CA GLU A 146 -39.18 -26.08 -20.44
C GLU A 146 -39.60 -26.69 -19.08
N ILE A 147 -38.78 -26.55 -18.03
CA ILE A 147 -39.20 -26.91 -16.65
C ILE A 147 -40.42 -26.07 -16.22
N VAL A 148 -40.41 -24.76 -16.49
CA VAL A 148 -41.55 -23.88 -16.21
C VAL A 148 -42.78 -24.33 -16.99
N ARG A 149 -42.66 -24.72 -18.28
CA ARG A 149 -43.77 -25.29 -19.06
C ARG A 149 -44.35 -26.54 -18.40
N GLN A 150 -43.49 -27.48 -17.96
CA GLN A 150 -43.90 -28.70 -17.27
C GLN A 150 -44.66 -28.39 -15.97
N VAL A 151 -44.12 -27.46 -15.15
CA VAL A 151 -44.75 -27.05 -13.90
C VAL A 151 -46.06 -26.29 -14.15
N MET A 152 -46.13 -25.41 -15.15
CA MET A 152 -47.34 -24.65 -15.50
C MET A 152 -48.48 -25.57 -15.94
N HIS A 153 -48.17 -26.64 -16.68
CA HIS A 153 -49.17 -27.62 -17.09
C HIS A 153 -49.80 -28.34 -15.87
N HIS A 154 -49.00 -28.69 -14.86
CA HIS A 154 -49.51 -29.30 -13.63
C HIS A 154 -50.20 -28.29 -12.70
N CYS A 155 -49.62 -27.10 -12.53
CA CYS A 155 -50.12 -26.05 -11.65
C CYS A 155 -49.62 -24.68 -12.14
N SER A 156 -50.52 -23.94 -12.77
CA SER A 156 -50.21 -22.66 -13.42
C SER A 156 -49.58 -21.64 -12.45
N GLU A 157 -50.04 -21.61 -11.20
CA GLU A 157 -49.61 -20.70 -10.15
C GLU A 157 -48.16 -20.98 -9.73
N ARG A 158 -47.79 -22.26 -9.60
CA ARG A 158 -46.42 -22.68 -9.28
C ARG A 158 -45.47 -22.34 -10.42
N GLY A 159 -45.90 -22.54 -11.66
CA GLY A 159 -45.10 -22.20 -12.82
C GLY A 159 -44.86 -20.68 -12.94
N LEU A 160 -45.90 -19.86 -12.72
CA LEU A 160 -45.76 -18.40 -12.67
C LEU A 160 -44.84 -17.93 -11.54
N ALA A 161 -44.96 -18.55 -10.35
CA ALA A 161 -44.08 -18.25 -9.22
C ALA A 161 -42.61 -18.59 -9.55
N LEU A 162 -42.35 -19.77 -10.14
CA LEU A 162 -41.02 -20.20 -10.58
C LEU A 162 -40.44 -19.25 -11.63
N GLN A 163 -41.24 -18.85 -12.62
CA GLN A 163 -40.83 -17.88 -13.64
C GLN A 163 -40.47 -16.53 -13.01
N LYS A 164 -41.25 -16.05 -12.03
CA LYS A 164 -40.98 -14.79 -11.33
C LYS A 164 -39.68 -14.88 -10.53
N ILE A 165 -39.47 -15.97 -9.79
CA ILE A 165 -38.23 -16.21 -9.03
C ILE A 165 -37.02 -16.18 -9.98
N TRP A 166 -37.10 -16.89 -11.11
CA TRP A 166 -36.03 -16.89 -12.10
C TRP A 166 -35.73 -15.50 -12.66
N LYS A 167 -36.75 -14.76 -13.10
CA LYS A 167 -36.57 -13.38 -13.59
C LYS A 167 -35.89 -12.49 -12.55
N THR A 168 -36.34 -12.56 -11.30
CA THR A 168 -35.71 -11.78 -10.21
C THR A 168 -34.29 -12.22 -9.91
N TYR A 169 -33.97 -13.51 -10.05
CA TYR A 169 -32.62 -14.03 -9.87
C TYR A 169 -31.69 -13.53 -10.97
N VAL A 170 -32.12 -13.58 -12.24
CA VAL A 170 -31.36 -13.06 -13.38
C VAL A 170 -31.12 -11.56 -13.25
N GLU A 171 -32.15 -10.79 -12.87
CA GLU A 171 -32.01 -9.34 -12.62
C GLU A 171 -31.03 -9.05 -11.47
N LEU A 172 -31.07 -9.82 -10.38
CA LEU A 172 -30.14 -9.67 -9.27
C LEU A 172 -28.71 -10.00 -9.69
N PHE A 173 -28.53 -11.10 -10.41
CA PHE A 173 -27.24 -11.51 -10.92
C PHE A 173 -26.64 -10.45 -11.85
N ASP A 174 -27.44 -9.88 -12.74
CA ASP A 174 -27.03 -8.80 -13.63
C ASP A 174 -26.59 -7.55 -12.85
N ARG A 175 -27.34 -7.15 -11.82
CA ARG A 175 -26.94 -6.05 -10.92
C ARG A 175 -25.61 -6.31 -10.22
N VAL A 176 -25.40 -7.53 -9.74
CA VAL A 176 -24.14 -7.93 -9.08
C VAL A 176 -22.98 -7.91 -10.07
N LEU A 177 -23.18 -8.39 -11.31
CA LEU A 177 -22.17 -8.33 -12.36
C LEU A 177 -21.81 -6.88 -12.70
N HIS A 178 -22.79 -6.00 -12.89
CA HIS A 178 -22.55 -4.58 -13.13
C HIS A 178 -21.77 -3.93 -11.97
N GLN A 179 -22.17 -4.21 -10.72
CA GLN A 179 -21.47 -3.70 -9.54
C GLN A 179 -20.02 -4.20 -9.47
N MET A 180 -19.78 -5.47 -9.80
CA MET A 180 -18.43 -6.05 -9.83
C MET A 180 -17.59 -5.44 -10.96
N GLN A 181 -18.16 -5.22 -12.14
CA GLN A 181 -17.49 -4.55 -13.25
C GLN A 181 -17.12 -3.10 -12.91
N ASP A 182 -18.03 -2.36 -12.27
CA ASP A 182 -17.78 -1.00 -11.80
C ASP A 182 -16.67 -0.97 -10.74
N SER A 183 -16.70 -1.90 -9.78
CA SER A 183 -15.63 -2.07 -8.78
C SER A 183 -14.28 -2.35 -9.44
N LEU A 184 -14.24 -3.25 -10.41
CA LEU A 184 -13.02 -3.56 -11.17
C LEU A 184 -12.53 -2.34 -11.97
N ARG A 185 -13.43 -1.56 -12.57
CA ARG A 185 -13.08 -0.32 -13.28
C ARG A 185 -12.47 0.70 -12.33
N GLN A 186 -13.04 0.89 -11.15
CA GLN A 186 -12.50 1.79 -10.12
C GLN A 186 -11.12 1.33 -9.64
N GLN A 187 -10.92 0.02 -9.43
CA GLN A 187 -9.61 -0.52 -9.07
C GLN A 187 -8.57 -0.32 -10.17
N LYS A 188 -8.93 -0.50 -11.44
CA LYS A 188 -8.05 -0.22 -12.58
C LYS A 188 -7.65 1.25 -12.63
N LEU A 189 -8.60 2.17 -12.41
CA LEU A 189 -8.31 3.61 -12.35
C LEU A 189 -7.35 3.97 -11.21
N LYS A 190 -7.61 3.47 -9.99
CA LYS A 190 -6.71 3.68 -8.84
C LYS A 190 -5.32 3.08 -9.09
N THR A 191 -5.25 1.91 -9.71
CA THR A 191 -3.96 1.28 -10.05
C THR A 191 -3.19 2.11 -11.08
N ALA A 192 -3.89 2.67 -12.08
CA ALA A 192 -3.28 3.56 -13.08
C ALA A 192 -2.76 4.86 -12.45
N GLU A 193 -3.51 5.45 -11.53
CA GLU A 193 -3.10 6.64 -10.77
C GLU A 193 -1.83 6.37 -9.93
N VAL A 194 -1.82 5.26 -9.19
CA VAL A 194 -0.64 4.83 -8.41
C VAL A 194 0.56 4.54 -9.31
N GLN A 195 0.34 3.93 -10.48
CA GLN A 195 1.41 3.72 -11.46
C GLN A 195 1.96 5.04 -12.02
N SER A 196 1.12 6.04 -12.26
CA SER A 196 1.54 7.38 -12.68
C SER A 196 2.42 8.04 -11.61
N PHE A 197 1.96 8.04 -10.36
CA PHE A 197 2.72 8.58 -9.22
C PHE A 197 4.07 7.88 -9.04
N LEU A 198 4.10 6.55 -9.15
CA LEU A 198 5.35 5.77 -9.08
C LEU A 198 6.29 6.11 -10.25
N GLY A 199 5.75 6.39 -11.43
CA GLY A 199 6.50 6.87 -12.59
C GLY A 199 7.16 8.23 -12.36
N GLU A 200 6.41 9.18 -11.79
CA GLU A 200 6.89 10.52 -11.44
C GLU A 200 8.00 10.44 -10.37
N ALA A 201 7.74 9.76 -9.25
CA ALA A 201 8.73 9.57 -8.19
C ALA A 201 10.00 8.85 -8.69
N SER A 202 9.85 7.88 -9.62
CA SER A 202 10.99 7.24 -10.25
C SER A 202 11.79 8.19 -11.15
N SER A 203 11.13 9.13 -11.82
CA SER A 203 11.78 10.15 -12.64
C SER A 203 12.57 11.13 -11.78
N GLU A 204 11.96 11.64 -10.71
CA GLU A 204 12.61 12.53 -9.74
C GLU A 204 13.84 11.88 -9.11
N PHE A 205 13.72 10.62 -8.69
CA PHE A 205 14.86 9.89 -8.15
C PHE A 205 16.00 9.74 -9.16
N LYS A 206 15.70 9.50 -10.44
CA LYS A 206 16.70 9.44 -11.51
C LYS A 206 17.35 10.79 -11.76
N GLU A 207 16.59 11.88 -11.69
CA GLU A 207 17.10 13.24 -11.81
C GLU A 207 18.03 13.58 -10.66
N LEU A 208 17.61 13.32 -9.42
CA LEU A 208 18.43 13.49 -8.23
C LEU A 208 19.73 12.68 -8.31
N LYS A 209 19.66 11.43 -8.79
CA LYS A 209 20.83 10.59 -9.00
C LYS A 209 21.79 11.16 -10.06
N ARG A 210 21.30 11.89 -11.06
CA ARG A 210 22.12 12.55 -12.09
C ARG A 210 22.72 13.87 -11.59
N SER A 211 21.98 14.65 -10.80
CA SER A 211 22.43 15.95 -10.28
C SER A 211 23.40 15.83 -9.11
N HIS A 212 23.24 14.80 -8.26
CA HIS A 212 24.09 14.56 -7.09
C HIS A 212 25.61 14.56 -7.38
N PRO A 213 26.15 13.80 -8.36
CA PRO A 213 27.59 13.83 -8.64
C PRO A 213 28.08 15.20 -9.12
N VAL A 214 27.24 15.97 -9.82
CA VAL A 214 27.57 17.33 -10.27
C VAL A 214 27.65 18.27 -9.06
N GLN A 215 26.68 18.20 -8.16
CA GLN A 215 26.69 18.98 -6.91
C GLN A 215 27.91 18.65 -6.06
N MET A 216 28.24 17.35 -5.89
CA MET A 216 29.45 16.93 -5.19
C MET A 216 30.72 17.49 -5.84
N HIS A 217 30.80 17.47 -7.18
CA HIS A 217 31.96 17.99 -7.88
C HIS A 217 32.11 19.51 -7.70
N ASN A 218 31.01 20.26 -7.71
CA ASN A 218 31.02 21.69 -7.44
C ASN A 218 31.53 21.99 -6.02
N VAL A 219 31.03 21.27 -5.01
CA VAL A 219 31.50 21.44 -3.62
C VAL A 219 32.99 21.10 -3.49
N ILE A 220 33.46 20.03 -4.15
CA ILE A 220 34.89 19.68 -4.15
C ILE A 220 35.71 20.79 -4.81
N SER A 221 35.29 21.31 -5.96
CA SER A 221 35.97 22.41 -6.65
C SER A 221 36.02 23.68 -5.80
N ASP A 222 34.93 24.03 -5.11
CA ASP A 222 34.87 25.20 -4.23
C ASP A 222 35.81 25.03 -3.02
N LEU A 223 35.87 23.83 -2.44
CA LEU A 223 36.80 23.50 -1.36
C LEU A 223 38.26 23.52 -1.82
N GLU A 224 38.56 23.06 -3.03
CA GLU A 224 39.90 23.14 -3.61
C GLU A 224 40.34 24.59 -3.80
N VAL A 225 39.47 25.46 -4.32
CA VAL A 225 39.76 26.89 -4.49
C VAL A 225 40.01 27.54 -3.12
N THR A 226 39.09 27.40 -2.16
CA THR A 226 39.25 27.99 -0.83
C THR A 226 40.49 27.47 -0.09
N PHE A 227 40.84 26.19 -0.27
CA PHE A 227 42.05 25.60 0.29
C PHE A 227 43.31 26.18 -0.36
N THR A 228 43.36 26.30 -1.69
CA THR A 228 44.51 26.89 -2.39
C THR A 228 44.71 28.36 -2.06
N GLU A 229 43.63 29.14 -1.92
CA GLU A 229 43.69 30.54 -1.47
C GLU A 229 44.24 30.64 -0.04
N SER A 230 43.73 29.81 0.87
CA SER A 230 44.20 29.77 2.26
C SER A 230 45.68 29.35 2.34
N GLN A 231 46.07 28.32 1.58
CA GLN A 231 47.46 27.86 1.51
C GLN A 231 48.38 28.97 1.01
N LYS A 232 48.00 29.67 -0.06
CA LYS A 232 48.75 30.81 -0.59
C LYS A 232 48.89 31.92 0.44
N GLY A 233 47.82 32.23 1.19
CA GLY A 233 47.87 33.20 2.29
C GLY A 233 48.92 32.82 3.34
N PHE A 234 48.98 31.54 3.75
CA PHE A 234 50.01 31.08 4.69
C PHE A 234 51.43 31.11 4.11
N GLU A 235 51.59 30.83 2.82
CA GLU A 235 52.89 30.94 2.12
C GLU A 235 53.36 32.40 2.06
N ASP A 236 52.46 33.34 1.79
CA ASP A 236 52.75 34.78 1.78
C ASP A 236 53.11 35.28 3.19
N ASP A 237 52.37 34.86 4.22
CA ASP A 237 52.66 35.16 5.63
C ASP A 237 54.04 34.60 6.07
N LEU A 238 54.36 33.36 5.68
CA LEU A 238 55.65 32.74 5.96
C LEU A 238 56.78 33.53 5.30
N LYS A 239 56.61 33.91 4.04
CA LYS A 239 57.58 34.70 3.29
C LYS A 239 57.80 36.07 3.93
N GLN A 240 56.74 36.75 4.34
CA GLN A 240 56.85 38.02 5.06
C GLN A 240 57.65 37.85 6.37
N ALA A 241 57.35 36.82 7.15
CA ALA A 241 58.07 36.54 8.39
C ALA A 241 59.57 36.24 8.14
N GLU A 242 59.90 35.56 7.04
CA GLU A 242 61.29 35.32 6.63
C GLU A 242 62.02 36.60 6.24
N GLU A 243 61.38 37.50 5.48
CA GLU A 243 61.91 38.81 5.12
C GLU A 243 62.16 39.68 6.36
N GLU A 244 61.19 39.75 7.27
CA GLU A 244 61.32 40.46 8.56
C GLU A 244 62.47 39.89 9.41
N ASN A 245 62.57 38.56 9.49
CA ASN A 245 63.68 37.88 10.20
C ASN A 245 65.03 38.16 9.52
N GLY A 246 65.05 38.24 8.20
CA GLY A 246 66.22 38.67 7.41
C GLY A 246 66.67 40.09 7.73
N LEU A 247 65.73 41.04 7.76
CA LEU A 247 65.99 42.44 8.13
C LEU A 247 66.49 42.54 9.58
N LEU A 248 65.84 41.85 10.52
CA LEU A 248 66.28 41.81 11.92
C LEU A 248 67.69 41.24 12.05
N LYS A 249 68.03 40.17 11.33
CA LYS A 249 69.40 39.61 11.30
C LYS A 249 70.40 40.59 10.70
N GLN A 250 70.03 41.35 9.67
CA GLN A 250 70.90 42.38 9.09
C GLN A 250 71.13 43.53 10.08
N MET A 251 70.06 44.02 10.71
CA MET A 251 70.12 45.07 11.73
C MET A 251 70.98 44.62 12.92
N LEU A 252 70.83 43.38 13.40
CA LEU A 252 71.65 42.80 14.45
C LEU A 252 73.14 42.77 14.05
N ARG A 253 73.45 42.39 12.81
CA ARG A 253 74.82 42.39 12.27
C ARG A 253 75.40 43.81 12.18
N THR A 254 74.61 44.80 11.77
CA THR A 254 75.01 46.22 11.75
C THR A 254 75.33 46.70 13.17
N HIS A 255 74.43 46.48 14.13
CA HIS A 255 74.68 46.82 15.53
C HIS A 255 75.90 46.12 16.11
N HIS A 256 76.16 44.87 15.72
CA HIS A 256 77.37 44.16 16.15
C HIS A 256 78.64 44.83 15.62
N ARG A 257 78.67 45.22 14.34
CA ARG A 257 79.78 45.97 13.74
C ARG A 257 79.98 47.34 14.38
N GLU A 258 78.89 48.05 14.66
CA GLU A 258 78.93 49.31 15.40
C GLU A 258 79.55 49.09 16.78
N LEU A 259 79.10 48.08 17.52
CA LEU A 259 79.66 47.69 18.82
C LEU A 259 81.16 47.42 18.75
N GLU A 260 81.61 46.64 17.77
CA GLU A 260 83.03 46.36 17.54
C GLU A 260 83.85 47.62 17.24
N MET A 261 83.28 48.57 16.48
CA MET A 261 83.92 49.84 16.15
C MET A 261 84.06 50.76 17.36
N TRP A 262 82.99 50.92 18.15
CA TRP A 262 82.97 51.77 19.34
C TRP A 262 83.75 51.17 20.51
N TYR A 263 83.79 49.84 20.62
CA TYR A 263 84.46 49.12 21.69
C TYR A 263 85.36 48.01 21.14
N PRO A 264 86.56 48.36 20.64
CA PRO A 264 87.52 47.36 20.18
C PRO A 264 87.85 46.37 21.30
N ASN A 265 87.85 45.07 20.97
CA ASN A 265 87.98 43.96 21.92
C ASN A 265 86.82 43.80 22.91
N PHE A 266 85.61 44.29 22.60
CA PHE A 266 84.42 44.11 23.44
C PHE A 266 84.22 42.67 23.92
N GLN A 267 84.50 41.68 23.07
CA GLN A 267 84.39 40.25 23.43
C GLN A 267 85.28 39.87 24.63
N LEU A 268 86.46 40.47 24.78
CA LEU A 268 87.34 40.23 25.94
C LEU A 268 86.78 40.84 27.23
N TYR A 269 86.07 41.97 27.13
CA TYR A 269 85.50 42.66 28.28
C TYR A 269 84.12 42.14 28.69
N GLN A 270 83.31 41.66 27.73
CA GLN A 270 81.94 41.19 28.00
C GLN A 270 81.91 40.07 29.02
N ASP A 271 82.95 39.22 29.05
CA ASP A 271 83.06 38.07 29.95
C ASP A 271 84.12 38.29 31.04
N SER A 272 84.73 39.47 31.09
CA SER A 272 85.60 39.88 32.20
C SER A 272 84.79 40.27 33.44
N TYR A 273 85.42 40.23 34.61
CA TYR A 273 84.82 40.68 35.87
C TYR A 273 84.40 42.16 35.86
N ILE A 274 84.95 42.98 34.95
CA ILE A 274 84.60 44.39 34.77
C ILE A 274 83.15 44.55 34.30
N LYS A 275 82.55 43.52 33.68
CA LYS A 275 81.12 43.52 33.33
C LYS A 275 80.20 43.79 34.54
N ASN A 276 80.61 43.35 35.73
CA ASN A 276 79.87 43.57 36.97
C ASN A 276 80.05 44.99 37.54
N LEU A 277 81.03 45.75 37.05
CA LEU A 277 81.34 47.12 37.45
C LEU A 277 80.74 48.17 36.51
N ILE A 278 80.37 47.79 35.27
CA ILE A 278 79.56 48.64 34.41
C ILE A 278 78.20 48.81 35.09
N PRO A 279 77.74 50.05 35.37
CA PRO A 279 76.43 50.29 35.96
C PRO A 279 75.38 49.68 35.03
N GLN A 280 74.93 48.47 35.35
CA GLN A 280 73.77 47.92 34.71
C GLN A 280 72.66 48.89 35.06
N ARG A 281 72.22 49.69 34.08
CA ARG A 281 70.93 50.38 34.18
C ARG A 281 70.00 49.30 34.68
N VAL A 282 69.54 49.47 35.93
CA VAL A 282 68.65 48.55 36.61
C VAL A 282 67.46 48.45 35.67
N LYS A 283 67.47 47.44 34.79
CA LYS A 283 66.33 47.12 33.97
C LYS A 283 65.26 46.86 35.01
N GLY A 284 64.34 47.82 35.14
CA GLY A 284 63.24 47.76 36.06
C GLY A 284 62.72 46.34 36.01
N ARG A 285 62.91 45.67 37.14
CA ARG A 285 62.68 44.25 37.42
C ARG A 285 61.61 43.70 36.48
N ALA A 286 62.02 43.16 35.33
CA ALA A 286 61.12 42.36 34.52
C ALA A 286 60.74 41.18 35.42
N PRO A 287 59.44 40.93 35.66
CA PRO A 287 59.03 39.88 36.56
C PRO A 287 59.66 38.59 36.09
N ARG A 288 60.43 37.97 37.00
CA ARG A 288 60.89 36.58 36.92
C ARG A 288 59.76 35.78 36.28
N ARG A 289 60.04 35.09 35.18
CA ARG A 289 59.17 34.02 34.66
C ARG A 289 58.85 33.10 35.84
N ALA A 290 57.64 33.27 36.36
CA ALA A 290 57.07 32.39 37.35
C ALA A 290 56.86 31.02 36.69
N PRO A 291 56.99 29.92 37.45
CA PRO A 291 56.69 28.58 36.97
C PRO A 291 55.25 28.59 36.45
N THR A 292 55.03 27.97 35.29
CA THR A 292 53.73 27.69 34.65
C THR A 292 52.55 27.79 35.60
N THR A 293 52.07 29.00 35.86
CA THR A 293 50.83 29.23 36.59
C THR A 293 49.73 28.83 35.63
N ARG A 294 48.75 28.10 36.15
CA ARG A 294 47.64 27.56 35.39
C ARG A 294 47.00 28.70 34.59
N LEU A 295 46.49 28.36 33.40
CA LEU A 295 45.85 29.31 32.48
C LEU A 295 44.84 30.23 33.20
N GLU A 296 44.19 29.72 34.24
CA GLU A 296 43.28 30.44 35.14
C GLU A 296 43.93 31.62 35.85
N ASP A 297 45.13 31.47 36.44
CA ASP A 297 45.83 32.56 37.15
C ASP A 297 46.25 33.68 36.18
N ARG A 298 46.58 33.30 34.94
CA ARG A 298 46.94 34.26 33.89
C ARG A 298 45.73 35.06 33.42
N LEU A 299 44.56 34.42 33.34
CA LEU A 299 43.30 35.08 33.02
C LEU A 299 42.86 36.02 34.16
N VAL A 300 43.06 35.63 35.42
CA VAL A 300 42.78 36.49 36.59
C VAL A 300 43.69 37.72 36.58
N ALA A 301 44.98 37.56 36.30
CA ALA A 301 45.92 38.69 36.20
C ALA A 301 45.55 39.65 35.06
N ILE A 302 45.15 39.13 33.90
CA ILE A 302 44.68 39.95 32.77
C ILE A 302 43.38 40.69 33.15
N ALA A 303 42.45 40.04 33.84
CA ALA A 303 41.21 40.66 34.29
C ALA A 303 41.45 41.78 35.32
N GLU A 304 42.41 41.60 36.24
CA GLU A 304 42.80 42.64 37.19
C GLU A 304 43.47 43.83 36.52
N ASP A 305 44.38 43.60 35.56
CA ASP A 305 45.01 44.67 34.79
C ASP A 305 43.99 45.42 33.92
N PHE A 306 43.03 44.71 33.33
CA PHE A 306 41.94 45.33 32.59
C PHE A 306 41.06 46.18 33.51
N LYS A 307 40.75 45.70 34.72
CA LYS A 307 40.04 46.46 35.75
C LYS A 307 40.81 47.71 36.15
N ARG A 308 42.13 47.64 36.33
CA ARG A 308 42.98 48.80 36.61
C ARG A 308 42.96 49.81 35.47
N LEU A 309 43.12 49.36 34.23
CA LEU A 309 43.03 50.20 33.03
C LEU A 309 41.68 50.92 32.94
N LEU A 310 40.58 50.21 33.18
CA LEU A 310 39.25 50.80 33.21
C LEU A 310 39.10 51.85 34.31
N THR A 311 39.68 51.64 35.51
CA THR A 311 39.59 52.64 36.59
C THR A 311 40.29 53.96 36.28
N VAL A 312 41.34 53.95 35.45
CA VAL A 312 42.09 55.15 35.04
C VAL A 312 41.33 55.94 33.96
N LEU A 313 40.46 55.29 33.20
CA LEU A 313 39.68 55.95 32.14
C LEU A 313 38.51 56.77 32.71
N ALA A 314 38.25 57.91 32.06
CA ALA A 314 37.07 58.73 32.36
C ALA A 314 35.77 57.92 32.21
N PRO A 315 34.73 58.19 33.01
CA PRO A 315 33.50 57.39 33.05
C PRO A 315 32.83 57.22 31.67
N ASP A 316 32.86 58.26 30.84
CA ASP A 316 32.22 58.24 29.53
C ASP A 316 32.89 57.26 28.56
N LYS A 317 34.23 57.17 28.58
CA LYS A 317 34.98 56.23 27.74
C LYS A 317 34.82 54.78 28.21
N ARG A 318 34.63 54.57 29.51
CA ARG A 318 34.26 53.24 30.03
C ARG A 318 32.89 52.82 29.54
N LYS A 319 31.93 53.75 29.49
CA LYS A 319 30.58 53.46 29.02
C LYS A 319 30.57 53.07 27.54
N THR A 320 31.32 53.77 26.70
CA THR A 320 31.44 53.40 25.27
C THR A 320 32.12 52.05 25.08
N MET A 321 33.25 51.80 25.76
CA MET A 321 33.92 50.49 25.67
C MET A 321 33.06 49.34 26.21
N GLY A 322 32.29 49.58 27.28
CA GLY A 322 31.35 48.59 27.81
C GLY A 322 30.22 48.27 26.83
N GLN A 323 29.75 49.27 26.09
CA GLN A 323 28.71 49.10 25.08
C GLN A 323 29.22 48.31 23.87
N ASP A 324 30.46 48.55 23.42
CA ASP A 324 31.09 47.79 22.33
C ASP A 324 31.37 46.33 22.73
N LEU A 325 31.85 46.11 23.96
CA LEU A 325 32.11 44.76 24.47
C LEU A 325 30.83 43.97 24.73
N ALA A 326 29.74 44.62 25.13
CA ALA A 326 28.43 43.98 25.29
C ALA A 326 27.95 43.38 23.96
N GLY A 327 28.10 44.10 22.84
CA GLY A 327 27.74 43.59 21.51
C GLY A 327 28.57 42.36 21.08
N LEU A 328 29.85 42.30 21.43
CA LEU A 328 30.70 41.13 21.15
C LEU A 328 30.35 39.90 21.99
N LEU A 329 29.93 40.11 23.25
CA LEU A 329 29.47 39.03 24.13
C LEU A 329 28.13 38.47 23.64
N ASP A 330 27.18 39.34 23.27
CA ASP A 330 25.87 38.94 22.75
C ASP A 330 25.99 38.21 21.40
N ALA A 331 26.89 38.64 20.51
CA ALA A 331 27.14 37.95 19.24
C ALA A 331 27.64 36.50 19.46
N ARG A 332 28.52 36.31 20.45
CA ARG A 332 29.05 34.97 20.78
C ARG A 332 28.01 34.06 21.43
N GLU A 333 27.07 34.61 22.19
CA GLU A 333 25.95 33.83 22.72
C GLU A 333 24.94 33.45 21.63
N GLN A 334 24.70 34.34 20.66
CA GLN A 334 23.88 34.03 19.48
C GLN A 334 24.49 32.94 18.60
N ASP A 335 25.81 32.95 18.39
CA ASP A 335 26.48 31.91 17.61
C ASP A 335 26.42 30.54 18.32
N ARG A 336 26.57 30.51 19.64
CA ARG A 336 26.38 29.29 20.44
C ARG A 336 24.94 28.80 20.44
N ALA A 337 23.96 29.71 20.40
CA ALA A 337 22.55 29.33 20.29
C ALA A 337 22.25 28.72 18.91
N LYS A 338 22.80 29.29 17.82
CA LYS A 338 22.67 28.73 16.47
C LYS A 338 23.33 27.36 16.34
N GLU A 339 24.50 27.16 16.95
CA GLU A 339 25.21 25.88 16.96
C GLU A 339 24.42 24.79 17.71
N LYS A 340 23.77 25.14 18.82
CA LYS A 340 22.88 24.21 19.55
C LYS A 340 21.63 23.83 18.76
N VAL A 341 21.00 24.78 18.08
CA VAL A 341 19.83 24.52 17.22
C VAL A 341 20.22 23.62 16.03
N SER A 342 21.43 23.77 15.49
CA SER A 342 21.96 22.89 14.44
C SER A 342 22.18 21.46 14.93
N LEU A 343 22.70 21.28 16.15
CA LEU A 343 22.92 19.97 16.76
C LEU A 343 21.61 19.24 17.07
N GLU A 344 20.58 19.93 17.58
CA GLU A 344 19.26 19.34 17.80
C GLU A 344 18.62 18.89 16.48
N ALA A 345 18.69 19.72 15.43
CA ALA A 345 18.20 19.35 14.11
C ALA A 345 18.98 18.16 13.48
N GLN A 346 20.28 18.05 13.74
CA GLN A 346 21.06 16.88 13.31
C GLN A 346 20.66 15.61 14.08
N GLN A 347 20.38 15.74 15.38
CA GLN A 347 19.93 14.62 16.22
C GLN A 347 18.55 14.13 15.76
N GLU A 348 17.59 15.02 15.50
CA GLU A 348 16.27 14.65 14.98
C GLU A 348 16.35 13.95 13.62
N ASN A 349 17.27 14.38 12.75
CA ASN A 349 17.50 13.72 11.47
C ASN A 349 18.09 12.31 11.64
N LEU A 350 18.98 12.11 12.61
CA LEU A 350 19.52 10.77 12.93
C LEU A 350 18.42 9.84 13.44
N ASP A 351 17.57 10.32 14.35
CA ASP A 351 16.44 9.54 14.90
C ASP A 351 15.42 9.19 13.80
N LEU A 352 15.17 10.11 12.84
CA LEU A 352 14.31 9.85 11.69
C LEU A 352 14.90 8.78 10.76
N VAL A 353 16.21 8.82 10.50
CA VAL A 353 16.90 7.81 9.68
C VAL A 353 16.85 6.45 10.36
N GLU A 354 17.05 6.36 11.67
CA GLU A 354 16.94 5.10 12.41
C GLU A 354 15.52 4.51 12.34
N LYS A 355 14.49 5.36 12.46
CA LYS A 355 13.09 4.93 12.31
C LYS A 355 12.78 4.41 10.91
N LEU A 356 13.24 5.10 9.86
CA LEU A 356 13.08 4.63 8.47
C LEU A 356 13.82 3.32 8.23
N GLN A 357 15.01 3.13 8.80
CA GLN A 357 15.75 1.87 8.71
C GLN A 357 15.05 0.70 9.44
N ALA A 358 14.34 0.98 10.54
CA ALA A 358 13.52 -0.02 11.21
C ALA A 358 12.32 -0.44 10.35
N GLU A 359 11.63 0.52 9.74
CA GLU A 359 10.49 0.26 8.86
C GLU A 359 10.89 -0.51 7.59
N VAL A 360 12.03 -0.19 6.98
CA VAL A 360 12.57 -0.94 5.84
C VAL A 360 12.85 -2.41 6.22
N ARG A 361 13.42 -2.67 7.42
CA ARG A 361 13.66 -4.05 7.89
C ARG A 361 12.35 -4.83 8.05
N GLU A 362 11.31 -4.21 8.61
CA GLU A 362 10.00 -4.84 8.76
C GLU A 362 9.36 -5.18 7.40
N GLN A 363 9.48 -4.27 6.43
CA GLN A 363 9.01 -4.51 5.06
C GLN A 363 9.80 -5.62 4.36
N GLU A 364 11.12 -5.70 4.55
CA GLU A 364 11.96 -6.77 4.02
C GLU A 364 11.57 -8.15 4.59
N GLU A 365 11.26 -8.23 5.89
CA GLU A 365 10.77 -9.45 6.53
C GLU A 365 9.39 -9.86 5.99
N HIS A 366 8.48 -8.90 5.81
CA HIS A 366 7.17 -9.15 5.21
C HIS A 366 7.28 -9.64 3.76
N ILE A 367 8.14 -9.02 2.94
CA ILE A 367 8.42 -9.47 1.57
C ILE A 367 8.99 -10.89 1.57
N LYS A 368 9.85 -11.24 2.54
CA LYS A 368 10.40 -12.58 2.67
C LYS A 368 9.32 -13.61 2.97
N LEU A 369 8.36 -13.30 3.86
CA LEU A 369 7.21 -14.17 4.14
C LEU A 369 6.35 -14.39 2.89
N LEU A 370 5.98 -13.32 2.19
CA LEU A 370 5.21 -13.41 0.94
C LEU A 370 5.92 -14.25 -0.12
N LYS A 371 7.24 -14.11 -0.27
CA LYS A 371 8.03 -14.95 -1.19
C LYS A 371 7.97 -16.43 -0.82
N THR A 372 8.01 -16.77 0.47
CA THR A 372 7.88 -18.18 0.90
C THR A 372 6.47 -18.72 0.66
N GLU A 373 5.44 -17.90 0.80
CA GLU A 373 4.06 -18.31 0.55
C GLU A 373 3.77 -18.47 -0.94
N ILE A 374 4.27 -17.57 -1.78
CA ILE A 374 4.24 -17.72 -3.24
C ILE A 374 4.97 -19.01 -3.65
N ALA A 375 6.16 -19.28 -3.10
CA ALA A 375 6.89 -20.52 -3.39
C ALA A 375 6.10 -21.78 -2.97
N LYS A 376 5.34 -21.73 -1.86
CA LYS A 376 4.45 -22.83 -1.45
C LYS A 376 3.28 -23.01 -2.42
N ILE A 377 2.66 -21.91 -2.87
CA ILE A 377 1.55 -21.95 -3.84
C ILE A 377 2.05 -22.46 -5.19
N GLU A 378 3.20 -21.99 -5.64
CA GLU A 378 3.85 -22.43 -6.88
C GLU A 378 4.26 -23.91 -6.80
N ALA A 379 4.81 -24.36 -5.67
CA ALA A 379 5.08 -25.78 -5.45
C ALA A 379 3.79 -26.61 -5.47
N LYS A 380 2.73 -26.19 -4.77
CA LYS A 380 1.42 -26.87 -4.79
C LYS A 380 0.83 -26.95 -6.20
N LYS A 381 1.02 -25.89 -7.00
CA LYS A 381 0.59 -25.84 -8.41
C LYS A 381 1.46 -26.71 -9.32
N ALA A 382 2.77 -26.75 -9.10
CA ALA A 382 3.71 -27.54 -9.90
C ALA A 382 3.61 -29.04 -9.63
N PHE A 383 3.26 -29.44 -8.40
CA PHE A 383 3.06 -30.84 -8.02
C PHE A 383 1.66 -31.39 -8.35
N GLY A 384 0.85 -30.67 -9.14
CA GLY A 384 -0.33 -31.26 -9.79
C GLY A 384 -1.45 -31.68 -8.82
N GLY A 385 -1.70 -30.88 -7.79
CA GLY A 385 -2.88 -31.05 -6.93
C GLY A 385 -4.17 -30.60 -7.61
N ASP A 386 -4.58 -31.30 -8.66
CA ASP A 386 -5.96 -31.40 -9.16
C ASP A 386 -6.65 -32.64 -8.54
N ASP A 387 -6.22 -33.07 -7.35
CA ASP A 387 -6.89 -34.10 -6.54
C ASP A 387 -8.02 -33.46 -5.70
N ASP A 388 -9.03 -32.92 -6.39
CA ASP A 388 -10.34 -32.60 -5.81
C ASP A 388 -11.33 -33.76 -6.04
N HIS A 389 -10.81 -35.00 -6.01
CA HIS A 389 -11.59 -36.23 -6.16
C HIS A 389 -11.07 -37.32 -5.21
N SER A 390 -11.42 -37.23 -3.93
CA SER A 390 -12.01 -38.33 -3.13
C SER A 390 -11.93 -38.06 -1.62
N GLU A 391 -12.90 -37.31 -1.09
CA GLU A 391 -13.43 -37.64 0.24
C GLU A 391 -14.13 -39.01 0.10
N ARG A 392 -13.37 -40.08 0.29
CA ARG A 392 -13.90 -41.43 0.49
C ARG A 392 -13.30 -41.98 1.75
N ASP A 393 -14.17 -42.16 2.73
CA ASP A 393 -14.01 -42.88 3.99
C ASP A 393 -12.87 -43.90 3.97
N MET A 394 -11.80 -43.61 4.71
CA MET A 394 -10.83 -44.62 5.12
C MET A 394 -10.50 -44.37 6.58
N ASP A 395 -11.03 -45.27 7.38
CA ASP A 395 -10.85 -45.38 8.82
C ASP A 395 -9.37 -45.32 9.22
N GLU A 396 -9.13 -44.48 10.23
CA GLU A 396 -8.39 -44.80 11.44
C GLU A 396 -7.46 -46.03 11.38
N VAL A 397 -6.22 -45.82 10.91
CA VAL A 397 -5.08 -46.66 11.31
C VAL A 397 -3.94 -45.76 11.78
N SER A 398 -3.86 -45.62 13.10
CA SER A 398 -2.71 -45.07 13.80
C SER A 398 -1.51 -46.01 13.64
N VAL A 399 -0.49 -45.56 12.91
CA VAL A 399 0.84 -46.16 12.96
C VAL A 399 1.82 -45.07 13.37
N ASP A 400 2.23 -45.13 14.64
CA ASP A 400 3.40 -44.44 15.17
C ASP A 400 4.63 -44.83 14.35
N LEU A 401 5.25 -43.86 13.66
CA LEU A 401 6.59 -44.02 13.12
C LEU A 401 7.47 -42.85 13.51
N ASN A 402 8.56 -43.26 14.17
CA ASN A 402 9.60 -42.47 14.79
C ASN A 402 10.30 -41.52 13.82
N ALA A 403 10.51 -40.29 14.28
CA ALA A 403 11.39 -39.33 13.65
C ALA A 403 12.82 -39.58 14.12
N ASP A 404 13.54 -40.50 13.46
CA ASP A 404 14.99 -40.68 13.59
C ASP A 404 15.50 -41.65 12.51
N ASP A 405 15.37 -41.30 11.22
CA ASP A 405 16.27 -41.84 10.17
C ASP A 405 15.92 -41.19 8.82
N LEU A 406 16.69 -40.19 8.38
CA LEU A 406 16.96 -39.89 6.96
C LEU A 406 18.05 -38.81 6.91
N ASN A 407 19.24 -39.20 7.34
CA ASN A 407 20.48 -38.59 6.87
C ASN A 407 21.18 -39.68 6.07
N GLU A 408 21.76 -39.30 4.93
CA GLU A 408 22.66 -40.10 4.08
C GLU A 408 22.06 -40.72 2.81
N VAL A 409 22.89 -40.66 1.75
CA VAL A 409 22.70 -41.03 0.33
C VAL A 409 21.93 -39.98 -0.50
N GLY A 410 22.50 -39.26 -1.45
CA GLY A 410 23.69 -39.51 -2.26
C GLY A 410 23.33 -39.25 -3.73
N GLY A 411 23.61 -38.05 -4.21
CA GLY A 411 23.47 -37.65 -5.62
C GLY A 411 23.51 -36.12 -5.69
N GLY A 412 24.51 -35.45 -6.24
CA GLY A 412 25.40 -35.84 -7.31
C GLY A 412 25.31 -34.76 -8.39
N SER A 413 26.17 -33.75 -8.26
CA SER A 413 26.72 -32.98 -9.38
C SER A 413 25.75 -32.21 -10.29
N LEU A 414 25.43 -30.93 -9.97
CA LEU A 414 25.34 -29.86 -11.00
C LEU A 414 25.23 -28.40 -10.49
N LEU A 415 25.67 -28.01 -9.28
CA LEU A 415 25.55 -26.59 -8.87
C LEU A 415 26.70 -26.12 -7.95
N GLN A 416 27.91 -26.55 -8.25
CA GLN A 416 29.13 -26.12 -7.57
C GLN A 416 29.98 -25.26 -8.51
N ALA A 417 29.47 -24.07 -8.88
CA ALA A 417 30.24 -23.09 -9.67
C ALA A 417 29.91 -21.61 -9.39
N ALA A 418 29.03 -21.25 -8.45
CA ALA A 418 28.60 -19.84 -8.28
C ALA A 418 28.62 -19.30 -6.84
N ALA A 419 29.33 -19.95 -5.91
CA ALA A 419 29.37 -19.51 -4.50
C ALA A 419 30.80 -19.43 -3.96
N GLY A 420 31.65 -18.67 -4.66
CA GLY A 420 33.08 -18.56 -4.34
C GLY A 420 33.63 -17.14 -4.47
N LEU A 421 32.90 -16.09 -4.05
CA LEU A 421 33.49 -14.75 -3.93
C LEU A 421 32.63 -13.81 -3.08
N LEU A 422 32.63 -13.96 -1.74
CA LEU A 422 32.37 -12.90 -0.74
C LEU A 422 32.18 -13.51 0.66
N LYS A 423 33.29 -13.94 1.28
CA LYS A 423 33.39 -14.09 2.73
C LYS A 423 34.79 -13.69 3.18
N LYS A 424 34.94 -12.43 3.62
CA LYS A 424 35.96 -12.05 4.62
C LYS A 424 35.58 -10.69 5.23
N LYS A 425 35.65 -10.64 6.57
CA LYS A 425 35.31 -9.53 7.51
C LYS A 425 33.79 -9.31 7.64
N THR A 426 33.17 -9.42 8.81
CA THR A 426 33.62 -9.11 10.17
C THR A 426 33.02 -10.07 11.20
N ALA A 427 33.86 -10.51 12.14
CA ALA A 427 33.47 -11.01 13.45
C ALA A 427 33.63 -9.85 14.46
N ASP A 428 33.12 -10.03 15.69
CA ASP A 428 32.78 -9.04 16.74
C ASP A 428 31.51 -8.24 16.43
N THR A 429 30.43 -8.37 17.20
CA THR A 429 30.38 -7.96 18.60
C THR A 429 29.17 -8.58 19.32
N GLY A 430 29.40 -9.09 20.55
CA GLY A 430 28.56 -8.79 21.71
C GLY A 430 27.19 -9.44 21.86
N GLN A 431 27.14 -10.49 22.68
CA GLN A 431 25.97 -10.88 23.46
C GLN A 431 25.42 -9.70 24.29
N VAL A 432 24.11 -9.43 24.22
CA VAL A 432 23.34 -8.91 25.36
C VAL A 432 21.98 -9.58 25.38
N SER A 433 21.72 -10.28 26.48
CA SER A 433 20.43 -10.82 26.90
C SER A 433 19.39 -9.72 27.13
N LYS A 434 18.13 -9.97 26.81
CA LYS A 434 17.00 -9.89 27.75
C LYS A 434 15.71 -10.33 27.07
N GLY A 435 15.05 -11.30 27.69
CA GLY A 435 13.66 -11.61 27.38
C GLY A 435 12.75 -10.49 27.86
N GLN A 436 11.71 -10.24 27.09
CA GLN A 436 10.50 -9.62 27.60
C GLN A 436 9.32 -10.11 26.76
N SER A 437 8.46 -10.89 27.42
CA SER A 437 7.09 -11.16 27.03
C SER A 437 6.33 -9.85 26.85
N PHE A 438 5.67 -9.64 25.71
CA PHE A 438 4.53 -8.73 25.67
C PHE A 438 3.44 -9.20 24.72
N LEU A 439 2.23 -8.84 25.12
CA LEU A 439 0.93 -9.39 24.77
C LEU A 439 0.50 -9.15 23.32
N ALA A 440 -0.32 -10.07 22.83
CA ALA A 440 -1.17 -9.90 21.66
C ALA A 440 -1.97 -8.59 21.74
N ALA A 441 -1.93 -7.79 20.69
CA ALA A 441 -2.83 -6.68 20.46
C ALA A 441 -3.62 -6.94 19.17
N GLU A 442 -4.93 -7.05 19.34
CA GLU A 442 -5.93 -7.17 18.30
C GLU A 442 -5.90 -5.97 17.35
N PHE A 443 -5.93 -6.26 16.06
CA PHE A 443 -6.00 -5.29 14.98
C PHE A 443 -7.43 -4.76 14.85
N ASN A 444 -7.62 -3.45 15.05
CA ASN A 444 -8.93 -2.78 14.95
C ASN A 444 -8.93 -1.79 13.76
N PRO A 445 -9.48 -2.15 12.58
CA PRO A 445 -9.47 -1.30 11.40
C PRO A 445 -10.70 -0.38 11.37
N SER A 446 -10.75 0.61 12.26
CA SER A 446 -11.84 1.61 12.26
C SER A 446 -11.41 2.94 12.89
N ARG A 447 -10.35 3.59 12.39
CA ARG A 447 -10.12 5.01 12.71
C ARG A 447 -9.15 5.74 11.77
N MET A 448 -9.57 6.08 10.57
CA MET A 448 -9.07 7.28 9.87
C MET A 448 -10.20 7.94 9.08
N LYS A 449 -10.90 8.88 9.74
CA LYS A 449 -11.60 9.98 9.08
C LYS A 449 -10.73 11.21 9.27
N LEU A 450 -9.93 11.55 8.26
CA LEU A 450 -9.32 12.88 8.17
C LEU A 450 -10.31 13.79 7.46
N SER A 451 -10.85 14.73 8.22
CA SER A 451 -11.63 15.86 7.73
C SER A 451 -10.68 16.87 7.09
N ILE A 452 -10.74 17.02 5.77
CA ILE A 452 -10.16 18.17 5.07
C ILE A 452 -11.27 19.22 5.01
N GLY A 453 -11.14 20.26 5.84
CA GLY A 453 -11.96 21.46 5.76
C GLY A 453 -11.46 22.39 4.64
N PRO A 454 -12.35 23.12 3.96
CA PRO A 454 -11.96 24.12 2.99
C PRO A 454 -11.34 25.33 3.72
N LYS A 455 -10.21 25.81 3.21
CA LYS A 455 -9.53 27.01 3.69
C LYS A 455 -9.92 28.13 2.72
N ASP A 456 -10.71 29.07 3.23
CA ASP A 456 -11.08 30.31 2.54
C ASP A 456 -9.86 31.24 2.56
N ASP A 457 -9.33 31.56 1.38
CA ASP A 457 -8.34 32.62 1.20
C ASP A 457 -9.06 33.91 0.80
N ASP A 458 -9.40 34.70 1.82
CA ASP A 458 -9.67 36.14 1.70
C ASP A 458 -8.34 36.89 1.64
N GLU A 459 -7.93 37.35 0.45
CA GLU A 459 -6.97 38.44 0.32
C GLU A 459 -7.53 39.56 -0.56
N SER A 460 -8.16 40.51 0.12
CA SER A 460 -8.41 41.85 -0.34
C SER A 460 -7.10 42.66 -0.39
N ALA A 461 -6.70 43.09 -1.59
CA ALA A 461 -5.76 44.20 -1.75
C ALA A 461 -6.29 45.17 -2.83
N SER A 462 -6.88 46.25 -2.34
CA SER A 462 -7.20 47.47 -3.06
C SER A 462 -6.01 48.42 -3.07
N SER A 463 -5.56 48.84 -4.26
CA SER A 463 -5.08 50.21 -4.56
C SER A 463 -4.83 50.26 -6.07
N ASP A 464 -5.67 50.91 -6.88
CA ASP A 464 -5.77 52.37 -7.07
C ASP A 464 -4.54 52.97 -7.79
N GLY A 465 -4.83 53.73 -8.86
CA GLY A 465 -3.93 54.72 -9.43
C GLY A 465 -3.36 54.46 -10.84
N GLY A 466 -3.82 55.26 -11.81
CA GLY A 466 -2.85 55.96 -12.65
C GLY A 466 -3.00 55.87 -14.17
N SER A 467 -3.78 56.81 -14.71
CA SER A 467 -3.81 57.29 -16.10
C SER A 467 -2.44 57.63 -16.72
N SER A 468 -2.37 57.55 -18.06
CA SER A 468 -1.71 58.48 -19.02
C SER A 468 -0.98 57.70 -20.13
N LEU A 469 -1.44 57.73 -21.39
CA LEU A 469 -1.09 58.69 -22.46
C LEU A 469 0.37 58.63 -22.96
N SER A 470 0.51 58.62 -24.30
CA SER A 470 1.71 58.79 -25.16
C SER A 470 2.78 57.69 -25.09
N ASN A 471 3.30 57.12 -26.19
CA ASN A 471 3.56 57.61 -27.56
C ASN A 471 3.21 56.56 -28.62
#